data_AF-A0A7Y2P305-F1
#
_entry.id   AF-A0A7Y2P305-F1
#
_cell.length_a   1.000
_cell.length_b   1.000
_cell.length_c   1.000
_cell.angle_alpha   90.00
_cell.angle_beta   90.00
_cell.angle_gamma   90.00
#
_symmetry.space_group_name_H-M   'P 1'
#
loop_
_entity.id
_entity.type
_entity.pdbx_description
1 polymer ?
#
loop_
_entity_poly.entity_id
_entity_poly.type
_entity_poly.pdbx_seq_one_letter_code
_entity_poly.pdbx_strand_id
1 'polypeptide(L)'
;TLAPFTIYLGIKGKVKNLLHHNYFLGTNFKDYADNIFTSSISPQKPYYYVNASSKSDEGCAPDGCENLFILCPVPDLRYKKSWEDKEELAENIISDLSSRVGYDIQSNILTKKILAPNDWEKMLNLYRGSGLGLAHDLNQVGAFRPKNKDEKFNNLYYVGASTTPGTGLPMVVISSKLVTERITNEFSTI
;
A
#
# COMPACT_ATOMS: atom_id res chain seq x y z
N THR A 1 -8.60 9.28 3.77
CA THR A 1 -8.02 8.25 2.88
C THR A 1 -7.10 7.39 3.71
N LEU A 2 -6.73 6.24 3.18
CA LEU A 2 -5.87 5.30 3.88
C LEU A 2 -4.41 5.49 3.47
N ALA A 3 -3.52 5.22 4.39
CA ALA A 3 -2.10 5.12 4.12
C ALA A 3 -1.63 3.66 4.27
N PRO A 4 -0.62 3.23 3.51
CA PRO A 4 -0.05 1.91 3.66
C PRO A 4 0.97 1.90 4.81
N PHE A 5 0.82 0.95 5.72
CA PHE A 5 1.89 0.53 6.61
C PHE A 5 2.40 -0.82 6.13
N THR A 6 3.68 -0.91 5.80
CA THR A 6 4.23 -2.12 5.17
C THR A 6 5.46 -2.64 5.88
N ILE A 7 5.57 -3.96 5.95
CA ILE A 7 6.72 -4.67 6.48
C ILE A 7 7.25 -5.60 5.39
N TYR A 8 8.53 -5.51 5.10
CA TYR A 8 9.24 -6.41 4.19
C TYR A 8 10.17 -7.27 5.03
N LEU A 9 10.02 -8.58 4.93
CA LEU A 9 10.81 -9.55 5.68
C LEU A 9 11.49 -10.53 4.72
N GLY A 10 12.79 -10.72 4.91
CA GLY A 10 13.48 -11.93 4.48
C GLY A 10 13.47 -12.92 5.63
N ILE A 11 12.92 -14.11 5.43
CA ILE A 11 12.76 -15.14 6.45
C ILE A 11 13.60 -16.36 6.09
N LYS A 12 14.39 -16.85 7.06
CA LYS A 12 15.07 -18.14 6.95
C LYS A 12 14.02 -19.24 7.06
N GLY A 13 14.04 -20.23 6.18
CA GLY A 13 13.08 -21.34 6.20
C GLY A 13 11.82 -21.06 5.36
N LYS A 14 10.97 -22.09 5.27
CA LYS A 14 9.69 -22.04 4.56
C LYS A 14 8.52 -22.08 5.54
N VAL A 15 7.63 -21.09 5.49
CA VAL A 15 6.44 -21.02 6.35
C VAL A 15 5.30 -21.82 5.71
N LYS A 16 5.14 -23.07 6.13
CA LYS A 16 4.22 -24.03 5.48
C LYS A 16 2.77 -23.56 5.37
N ASN A 17 2.27 -22.83 6.36
CA ASN A 17 0.87 -22.41 6.44
C ASN A 17 0.60 -21.05 5.77
N LEU A 18 1.48 -20.60 4.87
CA LEU A 18 1.26 -19.44 4.01
C LEU A 18 1.06 -19.88 2.56
N LEU A 19 0.11 -19.24 1.89
CA LEU A 19 -0.04 -19.24 0.44
C LEU A 19 0.62 -18.00 -0.16
N HIS A 20 0.54 -17.80 -1.48
CA HIS A 20 1.04 -16.57 -2.11
C HIS A 20 0.32 -15.33 -1.57
N HIS A 21 -1.00 -15.38 -1.38
CA HIS A 21 -1.82 -14.26 -0.88
C HIS A 21 -2.61 -14.72 0.35
N ASN A 22 -2.53 -13.96 1.46
CA ASN A 22 -3.15 -14.33 2.72
C ASN A 22 -3.76 -13.11 3.40
N TYR A 23 -4.95 -13.25 3.97
CA TYR A 23 -5.60 -12.22 4.77
C TYR A 23 -5.76 -12.69 6.21
N PHE A 24 -5.30 -11.87 7.14
CA PHE A 24 -5.40 -12.13 8.57
C PHE A 24 -6.39 -11.15 9.17
N LEU A 25 -7.60 -11.65 9.41
CA LEU A 25 -8.74 -10.88 9.91
C LEU A 25 -9.08 -11.30 11.33
N GLY A 26 -9.73 -10.40 12.06
CA GLY A 26 -10.43 -10.68 13.31
C GLY A 26 -11.93 -10.88 13.09
N THR A 27 -12.71 -10.81 14.16
CA THR A 27 -14.16 -11.08 14.16
C THR A 27 -15.04 -9.83 14.17
N ASN A 28 -14.44 -8.65 14.32
CA ASN A 28 -15.12 -7.35 14.48
C ASN A 28 -14.92 -6.41 13.26
N PHE A 29 -15.03 -6.93 12.04
CA PHE A 29 -14.65 -6.18 10.82
C PHE A 29 -15.37 -4.84 10.67
N LYS A 30 -16.68 -4.78 10.93
CA LYS A 30 -17.47 -3.55 10.76
C LYS A 30 -16.95 -2.43 11.66
N ASP A 31 -16.89 -2.68 12.96
CA ASP A 31 -16.41 -1.72 13.95
C ASP A 31 -14.95 -1.34 13.67
N TYR A 32 -14.12 -2.30 13.25
CA TYR A 32 -12.74 -2.04 12.88
C TYR A 32 -12.65 -1.07 11.69
N ALA A 33 -13.36 -1.35 10.60
CA ALA A 33 -13.34 -0.54 9.38
C ALA A 33 -13.88 0.88 9.61
N ASP A 34 -14.90 1.03 10.46
CA ASP A 34 -15.51 2.33 10.76
C ASP A 34 -14.57 3.25 11.56
N ASN A 35 -13.64 2.69 12.34
CA ASN A 35 -12.79 3.47 13.26
C ASN A 35 -11.32 3.58 12.85
N ILE A 36 -10.79 2.59 12.12
CA ILE A 36 -9.34 2.48 11.90
C ILE A 36 -8.77 3.68 11.14
N PHE A 37 -9.51 4.27 10.20
CA PHE A 37 -8.99 5.35 9.34
C PHE A 37 -9.05 6.74 9.95
N THR A 38 -9.72 6.89 11.10
CA THR A 38 -9.86 8.17 11.80
C THR A 38 -9.18 8.17 13.17
N SER A 39 -8.63 7.03 13.61
CA SER A 39 -7.91 6.89 14.87
C SER A 39 -6.51 7.52 14.82
N SER A 40 -6.08 8.14 15.92
CA SER A 40 -4.67 8.56 16.12
C SER A 40 -3.84 7.48 16.84
N ILE A 41 -4.50 6.44 17.36
CA ILE A 41 -3.90 5.34 18.11
C ILE A 41 -3.77 4.13 17.19
N SER A 42 -2.58 3.54 17.15
CA SER A 42 -2.31 2.32 16.39
C SER A 42 -3.08 1.13 16.99
N PRO A 43 -3.72 0.29 16.15
CA PRO A 43 -4.40 -0.89 16.64
C PRO A 43 -3.41 -1.92 17.19
N GLN A 44 -3.73 -2.52 18.33
CA GLN A 44 -2.91 -3.59 18.91
C GLN A 44 -3.08 -4.93 18.16
N LYS A 45 -4.24 -5.14 17.51
CA LYS A 45 -4.54 -6.32 16.67
C LYS A 45 -5.10 -5.88 15.31
N PRO A 46 -4.27 -5.31 14.42
CA PRO A 46 -4.73 -4.86 13.11
C PRO A 46 -5.17 -6.02 12.22
N TYR A 47 -5.94 -5.70 11.18
CA TYR A 47 -6.15 -6.61 10.07
C TYR A 47 -5.11 -6.32 9.01
N TYR A 48 -4.48 -7.37 8.48
CA TYR A 48 -3.36 -7.21 7.56
C TYR A 48 -3.36 -8.28 6.48
N TYR A 49 -2.72 -7.93 5.39
CA TYR A 49 -2.48 -8.78 4.23
C TYR A 49 -1.03 -9.23 4.22
N VAL A 50 -0.78 -10.49 3.86
CA VAL A 50 0.58 -11.04 3.66
C VAL A 50 0.69 -11.63 2.27
N ASN A 51 1.66 -11.14 1.51
CA ASN A 51 2.15 -11.74 0.28
C ASN A 51 3.41 -12.55 0.57
N ALA A 52 3.47 -13.78 0.05
CA ALA A 52 4.66 -14.61 0.05
C ALA A 52 4.97 -15.03 -1.41
N SER A 53 5.55 -14.12 -2.21
CA SER A 53 5.70 -14.38 -3.65
C SER A 53 6.62 -15.56 -3.97
N SER A 54 7.57 -15.88 -3.08
CA SER A 54 8.41 -17.09 -3.11
C SER A 54 7.64 -18.42 -3.12
N LYS A 55 6.32 -18.41 -2.86
CA LYS A 55 5.44 -19.57 -3.04
C LYS A 55 5.13 -19.89 -4.51
N SER A 56 5.27 -18.91 -5.40
CA SER A 56 4.96 -19.08 -6.83
C SER A 56 6.15 -18.74 -7.73
N ASP A 57 7.17 -18.08 -7.20
CA ASP A 57 8.40 -17.73 -7.90
C ASP A 57 9.60 -17.91 -6.98
N GLU A 58 10.32 -19.01 -7.14
CA GLU A 58 11.51 -19.34 -6.33
C GLU A 58 12.63 -18.29 -6.48
N GLY A 59 12.66 -17.51 -7.57
CA GLY A 59 13.65 -16.46 -7.79
C GLY A 59 13.48 -15.23 -6.89
N CYS A 60 12.33 -15.11 -6.20
CA CYS A 60 12.04 -13.99 -5.31
C CYS A 60 12.67 -14.10 -3.91
N ALA A 61 13.33 -15.22 -3.57
CA ALA A 61 14.05 -15.40 -2.31
C ALA A 61 15.25 -16.35 -2.48
N PRO A 62 16.29 -16.27 -1.63
CA PRO A 62 17.35 -17.28 -1.60
C PRO A 62 16.83 -18.69 -1.34
N ASP A 63 17.60 -19.70 -1.73
CA ASP A 63 17.23 -21.09 -1.49
C ASP A 63 16.98 -21.36 0.01
N GLY A 64 15.95 -22.15 0.29
CA GLY A 64 15.48 -22.41 1.65
C GLY A 64 14.90 -21.21 2.41
N CYS A 65 14.73 -20.03 1.80
CA CYS A 65 14.20 -18.81 2.44
C CYS A 65 12.83 -18.40 1.86
N GLU A 66 12.13 -17.50 2.54
CA GLU A 66 10.90 -16.86 2.06
C GLU A 66 10.99 -15.34 2.14
N ASN A 67 10.33 -14.67 1.20
CA ASN A 67 10.12 -13.23 1.21
C ASN A 67 8.67 -12.93 1.60
N LEU A 68 8.47 -12.18 2.68
CA LEU A 68 7.14 -11.76 3.12
C LEU A 68 6.99 -10.26 2.91
N PHE A 69 5.93 -9.86 2.21
CA PHE A 69 5.44 -8.49 2.19
C PHE A 69 4.14 -8.44 2.99
N ILE A 70 4.11 -7.62 4.03
CA ILE A 70 2.97 -7.42 4.89
C ILE A 70 2.43 -6.02 4.67
N LEU A 71 1.11 -5.90 4.50
CA LEU A 71 0.40 -4.63 4.35
C LEU A 71 -0.69 -4.51 5.41
N CYS A 72 -0.60 -3.47 6.23
CA CYS A 72 -1.63 -3.06 7.17
C CYS A 72 -2.18 -1.69 6.71
N PRO A 73 -3.48 -1.58 6.38
CA PRO A 73 -4.11 -0.28 6.16
C PRO A 73 -4.12 0.52 7.47
N VAL A 74 -3.71 1.79 7.40
CA VAL A 74 -3.62 2.67 8.57
C VAL A 74 -4.19 4.06 8.28
N PRO A 75 -4.51 4.86 9.32
CA PRO A 75 -4.83 6.26 9.13
C PRO A 75 -3.68 7.01 8.45
N ASP A 76 -4.02 7.98 7.60
CA ASP A 76 -3.00 8.83 6.99
C ASP A 76 -2.53 9.95 7.93
N LEU A 77 -1.59 10.78 7.47
CA LEU A 77 -0.97 11.83 8.28
C LEU A 77 -1.93 12.97 8.69
N ARG A 78 -3.19 12.96 8.23
CA ARG A 78 -4.22 13.89 8.73
C ARG A 78 -4.72 13.49 10.11
N TYR A 79 -4.88 12.19 10.35
CA TYR A 79 -5.42 11.65 11.60
C TYR A 79 -4.32 11.24 12.57
N LYS A 80 -3.20 10.72 12.06
CA LYS A 80 -2.03 10.35 12.87
C LYS A 80 -0.77 11.00 12.32
N LYS A 81 -0.35 12.11 12.95
CA LYS A 81 0.77 12.95 12.48
C LYS A 81 2.15 12.30 12.65
N SER A 82 2.30 11.39 13.61
CA SER A 82 3.56 10.70 13.93
C SER A 82 3.37 9.19 13.99
N TRP A 83 4.36 8.48 13.48
CA TRP A 83 4.47 7.02 13.41
C TRP A 83 5.74 6.52 14.11
N GLU A 84 6.09 7.16 15.24
CA GLU A 84 7.20 6.73 16.10
C GLU A 84 6.96 5.33 16.71
N ASP A 85 5.70 4.93 16.83
CA ASP A 85 5.22 3.62 17.27
C ASP A 85 5.26 2.54 16.17
N LYS A 86 5.90 2.80 15.02
CA LYS A 86 5.93 1.84 13.90
C LYS A 86 6.60 0.51 14.25
N GLU A 87 7.64 0.51 15.08
CA GLU A 87 8.29 -0.75 15.48
C GLU A 87 7.35 -1.59 16.36
N GLU A 88 6.66 -0.98 17.33
CA GLU A 88 5.68 -1.68 18.18
C GLU A 88 4.55 -2.29 17.33
N LEU A 89 3.98 -1.52 16.39
CA LEU A 89 2.95 -2.03 15.49
C LEU A 89 3.46 -3.21 14.64
N ALA A 90 4.68 -3.12 14.13
CA ALA A 90 5.29 -4.19 13.35
C ALA A 90 5.53 -5.45 14.19
N GLU A 91 6.02 -5.31 15.42
CA GLU A 91 6.22 -6.41 16.36
C GLU A 91 4.91 -7.12 16.69
N ASN A 92 3.85 -6.36 16.95
CA ASN A 92 2.50 -6.89 17.18
C ASN A 92 1.98 -7.70 15.98
N ILE A 93 2.14 -7.17 14.76
CA ILE A 93 1.75 -7.87 13.53
C ILE A 93 2.55 -9.16 13.34
N ILE A 94 3.88 -9.10 13.51
CA ILE A 94 4.75 -10.27 13.33
C ILE A 94 4.47 -11.35 14.38
N SER A 95 4.17 -10.94 15.62
CA SER A 95 3.80 -11.85 16.71
C SER A 95 2.48 -12.56 16.44
N ASP A 96 1.45 -11.81 16.05
CA ASP A 96 0.16 -12.38 15.65
C ASP A 96 0.30 -13.32 14.45
N LEU A 97 1.06 -12.92 13.42
CA LEU A 97 1.33 -13.75 12.25
C LEU A 97 2.02 -15.06 12.64
N SER A 98 3.08 -14.99 13.45
CA SER A 98 3.85 -16.16 13.91
C SER A 98 2.96 -17.18 14.61
N SER A 99 2.11 -16.70 15.52
CA SER A 99 1.14 -17.52 16.25
C SER A 99 0.14 -18.20 15.30
N ARG A 100 -0.42 -17.44 14.35
CA ARG A 100 -1.45 -17.94 13.43
C ARG A 100 -0.93 -18.95 12.41
N VAL A 101 0.32 -18.82 11.97
CA VAL A 101 0.92 -19.73 10.99
C VAL A 101 1.69 -20.89 11.64
N GLY A 102 1.89 -20.85 12.97
CA GLY A 102 2.63 -21.87 13.70
C GLY A 102 4.11 -21.93 13.33
N TYR A 103 4.71 -20.76 13.07
CA TYR A 103 6.12 -20.62 12.71
C TYR A 103 6.72 -19.45 13.48
N ASP A 104 7.89 -19.65 14.09
CA ASP A 104 8.60 -18.58 14.80
C ASP A 104 9.26 -17.63 13.78
N ILE A 105 8.49 -16.64 13.31
CA ILE A 105 8.99 -15.68 12.32
C ILE A 105 10.06 -14.81 12.97
N GLN A 106 9.86 -14.38 14.22
CA GLN A 106 10.74 -13.45 14.94
C GLN A 106 12.18 -13.96 15.01
N SER A 107 12.36 -15.22 15.40
CA SER A 107 13.70 -15.83 15.49
C SER A 107 14.34 -16.14 14.12
N ASN A 108 13.57 -16.09 13.04
CA ASN A 108 14.02 -16.43 11.68
C ASN A 108 14.07 -15.24 10.72
N ILE A 109 13.93 -14.00 11.22
CA ILE A 109 14.10 -12.78 10.42
C ILE A 109 15.58 -12.63 10.03
N LEU A 110 15.86 -12.67 8.73
CA LEU A 110 17.17 -12.34 8.13
C LEU A 110 17.27 -10.85 7.79
N THR A 111 16.20 -10.27 7.27
CA THR A 111 16.12 -8.84 6.95
C THR A 111 14.73 -8.31 7.32
N LYS A 112 14.68 -7.07 7.82
CA LYS A 112 13.43 -6.36 8.15
C LYS A 112 13.50 -4.93 7.65
N LYS A 113 12.47 -4.51 6.92
CA LYS A 113 12.23 -3.10 6.58
C LYS A 113 10.79 -2.74 6.87
N ILE A 114 10.59 -1.67 7.64
CA ILE A 114 9.28 -1.11 7.94
C ILE A 114 9.17 0.24 7.24
N LEU A 115 8.05 0.46 6.54
CA LEU A 115 7.70 1.74 5.96
C LEU A 115 6.31 2.15 6.45
N ALA A 116 6.27 3.28 7.15
CA ALA A 116 5.07 3.92 7.66
C ALA A 116 4.65 5.11 6.75
N PRO A 117 3.47 5.72 6.95
CA PRO A 117 2.96 6.78 6.09
C PRO A 117 3.92 7.98 5.90
N ASN A 118 4.68 8.35 6.93
CA ASN A 118 5.72 9.39 6.85
C ASN A 118 6.93 8.98 6.00
N ASP A 119 7.28 7.69 5.97
CA ASP A 119 8.33 7.17 5.09
C ASP A 119 7.85 7.26 3.63
N TRP A 120 6.61 6.85 3.36
CA TRP A 120 6.01 6.91 2.02
C TRP A 120 5.80 8.34 1.51
N GLU A 121 5.37 9.27 2.36
CA GLU A 121 5.30 10.70 2.04
C GLU A 121 6.66 11.22 1.57
N LYS A 122 7.74 10.90 2.31
CA LYS A 122 9.10 11.34 1.96
C LYS A 122 9.65 10.67 0.70
N MET A 123 9.42 9.37 0.55
CA MET A 123 9.99 8.58 -0.55
C MET A 123 9.33 8.87 -1.90
N LEU A 124 8.02 9.06 -1.92
CA LEU A 124 7.22 9.12 -3.14
C LEU A 124 6.41 10.42 -3.28
N ASN A 125 6.66 11.39 -2.40
CA ASN A 125 5.92 12.66 -2.33
C ASN A 125 4.40 12.44 -2.24
N LEU A 126 3.98 11.39 -1.50
CA LEU A 126 2.57 11.09 -1.34
C LEU A 126 1.93 12.10 -0.41
N TYR A 127 0.92 12.82 -0.88
CA TYR A 127 0.18 13.76 -0.06
C TYR A 127 -0.36 13.07 1.20
N ARG A 128 0.12 13.51 2.37
CA ARG A 128 -0.24 12.96 3.69
C ARG A 128 0.08 11.48 3.85
N GLY A 129 1.00 10.92 3.06
CA GLY A 129 1.32 9.50 3.07
C GLY A 129 0.22 8.59 2.48
N SER A 130 -0.80 9.15 1.82
CA SER A 130 -1.92 8.40 1.26
C SER A 130 -1.48 7.50 0.10
N GLY A 131 -1.72 6.20 0.20
CA GLY A 131 -1.35 5.22 -0.83
C GLY A 131 -2.29 5.21 -2.04
N LEU A 132 -3.45 5.84 -1.93
CA LEU A 132 -4.49 5.83 -2.96
C LEU A 132 -4.66 7.19 -3.67
N GLY A 133 -3.82 8.18 -3.35
CA GLY A 133 -3.98 9.55 -3.83
C GLY A 133 -5.26 10.17 -3.27
N LEU A 134 -6.13 10.66 -4.16
CA LEU A 134 -7.46 11.16 -3.81
C LEU A 134 -8.36 10.05 -3.25
N ALA A 135 -9.35 10.44 -2.46
CA ALA A 135 -10.28 9.50 -1.84
C ALA A 135 -11.11 8.73 -2.87
N HIS A 136 -11.74 7.66 -2.39
CA HIS A 136 -12.67 6.84 -3.15
C HIS A 136 -14.12 7.13 -2.78
N ASP A 137 -14.42 8.36 -2.36
CA ASP A 137 -15.80 8.80 -2.23
C ASP A 137 -16.42 9.03 -3.63
N LEU A 138 -17.75 9.11 -3.69
CA LEU A 138 -18.50 9.22 -4.95
C LEU A 138 -18.09 10.45 -5.78
N ASN A 139 -17.57 11.51 -5.14
CA ASN A 139 -17.15 12.74 -5.80
C ASN A 139 -15.68 12.70 -6.25
N GLN A 140 -14.95 11.64 -5.93
CA GLN A 140 -13.52 11.48 -6.25
C GLN A 140 -13.24 10.18 -7.01
N VAL A 141 -14.22 9.66 -7.77
CA VAL A 141 -14.07 8.45 -8.60
C VAL A 141 -14.53 8.67 -10.04
N GLY A 142 -14.00 7.87 -10.96
CA GLY A 142 -14.40 7.87 -12.37
C GLY A 142 -14.29 9.24 -13.03
N ALA A 143 -15.39 9.71 -13.62
CA ALA A 143 -15.45 10.99 -14.34
C ALA A 143 -15.21 12.23 -13.45
N PHE A 144 -15.31 12.08 -12.12
CA PHE A 144 -15.04 13.16 -11.16
C PHE A 144 -13.56 13.25 -10.74
N ARG A 145 -12.70 12.36 -11.25
CA ARG A 145 -11.25 12.53 -11.10
C ARG A 145 -10.78 13.77 -11.85
N PRO A 146 -9.74 14.48 -11.36
CA PRO A 146 -9.07 15.53 -12.12
C PRO A 146 -8.70 15.07 -13.53
N LYS A 147 -8.85 15.97 -14.50
CA LYS A 147 -8.52 15.70 -15.89
C LYS A 147 -7.01 15.56 -16.06
N ASN A 148 -6.60 14.87 -17.12
CA ASN A 148 -5.19 14.71 -17.47
C ASN A 148 -4.54 15.96 -18.10
N LYS A 149 -5.28 17.07 -18.23
CA LYS A 149 -4.80 18.33 -18.80
C LYS A 149 -5.15 19.46 -17.84
N ASP A 150 -4.22 20.39 -17.66
CA ASP A 150 -4.45 21.56 -16.85
C ASP A 150 -5.49 22.50 -17.48
N GLU A 151 -6.24 23.20 -16.62
CA GLU A 151 -7.32 24.11 -17.03
C GLU A 151 -6.83 25.48 -17.51
N LYS A 152 -5.58 25.86 -17.20
CA LYS A 152 -4.99 27.18 -17.53
C LYS A 152 -3.81 27.06 -18.49
N PHE A 153 -2.97 26.05 -18.31
CA PHE A 153 -1.75 25.85 -19.08
C PHE A 153 -1.95 24.81 -20.18
N ASN A 154 -2.06 25.27 -21.43
CA ASN A 154 -2.39 24.41 -22.58
C ASN A 154 -1.35 23.31 -22.87
N ASN A 155 -0.12 23.45 -22.38
CA ASN A 155 0.98 22.49 -22.55
C ASN A 155 1.29 21.71 -21.26
N LEU A 156 0.42 21.73 -20.25
CA LEU A 156 0.59 21.01 -19.00
C LEU A 156 -0.38 19.83 -18.87
N TYR A 157 0.16 18.67 -18.54
CA TYR A 157 -0.57 17.41 -18.44
C TYR A 157 -0.27 16.68 -17.13
N TYR A 158 -1.24 15.90 -16.68
CA TYR A 158 -1.17 15.13 -15.45
C TYR A 158 -1.41 13.64 -15.73
N VAL A 159 -0.49 12.81 -15.23
CA VAL A 159 -0.54 11.35 -15.33
C VAL A 159 -0.52 10.72 -13.95
N GLY A 160 -1.27 9.64 -13.77
CA GLY A 160 -1.18 8.77 -12.60
C GLY A 160 -2.45 8.71 -11.77
N ALA A 161 -2.31 8.13 -10.57
CA ALA A 161 -3.43 7.63 -9.76
C ALA A 161 -4.43 8.71 -9.33
N SER A 162 -3.96 9.95 -9.15
CA SER A 162 -4.79 11.08 -8.71
C SER A 162 -5.52 11.77 -9.86
N THR A 163 -5.39 11.30 -11.08
CA THR A 163 -6.06 11.85 -12.27
C THR A 163 -6.88 10.77 -12.98
N THR A 164 -7.61 11.16 -14.01
CA THR A 164 -8.37 10.24 -14.85
C THR A 164 -7.45 9.13 -15.39
N PRO A 165 -7.85 7.85 -15.35
CA PRO A 165 -9.13 7.31 -14.86
C PRO A 165 -9.20 7.02 -13.35
N GLY A 166 -8.06 6.95 -12.64
CA GLY A 166 -8.03 6.80 -11.18
C GLY A 166 -6.88 5.94 -10.67
N THR A 167 -7.07 5.39 -9.47
CA THR A 167 -6.04 4.67 -8.72
C THR A 167 -5.91 3.20 -9.14
N GLY A 168 -4.70 2.65 -9.02
CA GLY A 168 -4.36 1.25 -9.31
C GLY A 168 -3.48 1.11 -10.55
N LEU A 169 -2.63 0.07 -10.59
CA LEU A 169 -1.65 -0.11 -11.66
C LEU A 169 -2.28 -0.05 -13.07
N PRO A 170 -3.39 -0.78 -13.37
CA PRO A 170 -4.02 -0.69 -14.69
C PRO A 170 -4.49 0.73 -15.03
N MET A 171 -5.06 1.43 -14.04
CA MET A 171 -5.58 2.78 -14.23
C MET A 171 -4.48 3.81 -14.45
N VAL A 172 -3.34 3.66 -13.76
CA VAL A 172 -2.16 4.51 -13.97
C VAL A 172 -1.58 4.31 -15.37
N VAL A 173 -1.54 3.08 -15.88
CA VAL A 173 -1.09 2.80 -17.25
C VAL A 173 -2.07 3.35 -18.28
N ILE A 174 -3.38 3.24 -18.04
CA ILE A 174 -4.38 3.89 -18.91
C ILE A 174 -4.22 5.41 -18.87
N SER A 175 -3.96 5.99 -17.70
CA SER A 175 -3.71 7.42 -17.53
C SER A 175 -2.56 7.91 -18.42
N SER A 176 -1.45 7.16 -18.49
CA SER A 176 -0.31 7.52 -19.34
C SER A 176 -0.67 7.46 -20.82
N LYS A 177 -1.36 6.39 -21.25
CA LYS A 177 -1.87 6.27 -22.62
C LYS A 177 -2.74 7.48 -23.01
N LEU A 178 -3.70 7.83 -22.15
CA LEU A 178 -4.61 8.95 -22.40
C LEU A 178 -3.88 10.30 -22.47
N VAL A 179 -2.83 10.51 -21.67
CA VAL A 179 -1.99 11.72 -21.76
C VAL A 179 -1.23 11.75 -23.09
N THR A 180 -0.58 10.64 -23.46
CA THR A 180 0.15 10.51 -24.72
C THR A 180 -0.75 10.81 -25.92
N GLU A 181 -1.93 10.21 -25.98
CA GLU A 181 -2.89 10.46 -27.08
C GLU A 181 -3.30 11.93 -27.18
N ARG A 182 -3.51 12.62 -26.04
CA ARG A 182 -3.85 14.05 -26.05
C ARG A 182 -2.70 14.90 -26.58
N ILE A 183 -1.48 14.66 -26.09
CA ILE A 183 -0.29 15.37 -26.56
C ILE A 183 -0.12 15.15 -28.07
N THR A 184 -0.19 13.90 -28.53
CA THR A 184 -0.07 13.59 -29.95
C THR A 184 -1.17 14.27 -30.76
N ASN A 185 -2.43 14.23 -30.35
CA ASN A 185 -3.53 14.85 -31.10
C ASN A 185 -3.46 16.39 -31.12
N GLU A 186 -2.96 17.02 -30.07
CA GLU A 186 -2.87 18.49 -30.00
C GLU A 186 -1.65 19.04 -30.74
N PHE A 187 -0.56 18.29 -30.78
CA PHE A 187 0.71 18.73 -31.36
C PHE A 187 1.11 17.94 -32.62
N SER A 188 0.20 17.18 -33.24
CA SER A 188 0.44 16.52 -34.52
C SER A 188 0.36 17.51 -35.69
N THR A 189 1.43 18.30 -35.84
CA THR A 189 2.22 18.48 -37.07
C THR A 189 3.45 19.35 -36.76
N ILE A 190 4.63 18.72 -36.75
CA ILE A 190 5.86 19.24 -37.39
C ILE A 190 6.27 18.18 -38.39
#